data_AF-A0A6G6Y8U8-F1
#
_entry.id   AF-A0A6G6Y8U8-F1
#
_cell.length_a   1.000
_cell.length_b   1.000
_cell.length_c   1.000
_cell.angle_alpha   90.00
_cell.angle_beta   90.00
_cell.angle_gamma   90.00
#
_symmetry.space_group_name_H-M   'P 1'
#
loop_
_entity.id
_entity.type
_entity.pdbx_description
1 polymer ?
#
loop_
_entity_poly.entity_id
_entity_poly.type
_entity_poly.pdbx_seq_one_letter_code
_entity_poly.pdbx_strand_id
1 'polypeptide(L)'
;MTGRALGSLVIASLVAAGCIYIVATPQPQLPVETVNGTYHNACCGDWTFHDGRLTIDGQDISYVIEKDKSGVAIHPSAYVGASERGSVIQRNRSPSLLRPIGDPPDAIWVHGFGKAADYRFDRIEKE
;
A
#
# COMPACT_ATOMS: atom_id res chain seq x y z
N MET A 1 -24.10 -39.88 27.97
CA MET A 1 -22.90 -39.21 27.44
C MET A 1 -23.26 -38.51 26.12
N THR A 2 -23.86 -37.32 26.14
CA THR A 2 -24.35 -36.65 24.90
C THR A 2 -23.99 -35.16 24.82
N GLY A 3 -23.54 -34.53 25.92
CA GLY A 3 -23.25 -33.09 25.95
C GLY A 3 -21.93 -32.65 25.30
N ARG A 4 -20.92 -33.54 25.17
CA ARG A 4 -19.58 -33.17 24.64
C ARG A 4 -19.55 -32.99 23.12
N ALA A 5 -20.41 -33.72 22.40
CA ALA A 5 -20.50 -33.66 20.94
C ALA A 5 -21.20 -32.40 20.45
N LEU A 6 -22.29 -31.99 21.11
CA LEU A 6 -23.01 -30.74 20.80
C LEU A 6 -22.15 -29.49 21.04
N GLY A 7 -21.40 -29.44 22.15
CA GLY A 7 -20.51 -28.31 22.44
C GLY A 7 -19.40 -28.14 21.41
N SER A 8 -18.82 -29.26 20.93
CA SER A 8 -17.75 -29.22 19.93
C SER A 8 -18.24 -28.74 18.55
N LEU A 9 -19.48 -29.08 18.18
CA LEU A 9 -20.09 -28.71 16.90
C LEU A 9 -20.42 -27.21 16.84
N VAL A 10 -20.85 -26.62 17.95
CA VAL A 10 -21.11 -25.17 18.07
C VAL A 10 -19.80 -24.38 18.02
N ILE A 11 -18.74 -24.85 18.70
CA ILE A 11 -17.43 -24.19 18.64
C ILE A 11 -16.87 -24.25 17.22
N ALA A 12 -16.94 -25.41 16.56
CA ALA A 12 -16.46 -25.57 15.19
C ALA A 12 -17.21 -24.65 14.21
N SER A 13 -18.53 -24.49 14.36
CA SER A 13 -19.32 -23.60 13.49
C SER A 13 -18.99 -22.13 13.72
N LEU A 14 -18.79 -21.71 14.97
CA LEU A 14 -18.40 -20.33 15.31
C LEU A 14 -17.01 -19.99 14.78
N VAL A 15 -16.06 -20.91 14.88
CA VAL A 15 -14.71 -20.74 14.32
C VAL A 15 -14.77 -20.66 12.80
N ALA A 16 -15.51 -21.56 12.14
CA ALA A 16 -15.67 -21.54 10.70
C ALA A 16 -16.33 -20.25 10.21
N ALA A 17 -17.42 -19.80 10.87
CA ALA A 17 -18.08 -18.55 10.56
C ALA A 17 -17.17 -17.34 10.77
N GLY A 18 -16.39 -17.32 11.85
CA GLY A 18 -15.39 -16.28 12.12
C GLY A 18 -14.29 -16.23 11.04
N CYS A 19 -13.77 -17.38 10.62
CA CYS A 19 -12.78 -17.45 9.54
C CYS A 19 -13.35 -16.95 8.20
N ILE A 20 -14.58 -17.35 7.85
CA ILE A 20 -15.25 -16.89 6.61
C ILE A 20 -15.45 -15.37 6.67
N TYR A 21 -15.89 -14.83 7.80
CA TYR A 21 -16.11 -13.40 7.96
C TYR A 21 -14.81 -12.60 7.76
N ILE A 22 -13.71 -13.02 8.38
CA ILE A 22 -12.40 -12.35 8.25
C ILE A 22 -11.90 -12.37 6.80
N VAL A 23 -12.11 -13.47 6.07
CA VAL A 23 -11.70 -13.59 4.66
C VAL A 23 -12.61 -12.81 3.72
N ALA A 24 -13.90 -12.69 4.06
CA ALA A 24 -14.91 -12.08 3.20
C ALA A 24 -15.03 -10.56 3.33
N THR A 25 -14.55 -9.95 4.43
CA THR A 25 -14.58 -8.49 4.56
C THR A 25 -13.36 -7.87 3.87
N PRO A 26 -13.52 -7.16 2.73
CA PRO A 26 -12.44 -6.39 2.13
C PRO A 26 -11.97 -5.32 3.12
N GLN A 27 -10.67 -5.07 3.17
CA GLN A 27 -10.13 -3.98 3.99
C GLN A 27 -10.74 -2.66 3.51
N PRO A 28 -11.08 -1.74 4.44
CA PRO A 28 -11.62 -0.44 4.06
C PRO A 28 -10.60 0.30 3.19
N GLN A 29 -10.95 0.44 1.91
CA GLN A 29 -10.18 1.24 0.97
C GLN A 29 -10.48 2.72 1.21
N LEU A 30 -9.42 3.52 1.24
CA LEU A 30 -9.50 4.97 1.31
C LEU A 30 -9.64 5.56 -0.10
N PRO A 31 -10.23 6.76 -0.24
CA PRO A 31 -10.33 7.43 -1.53
C PRO A 31 -8.96 7.60 -2.19
N VAL A 32 -8.83 7.25 -3.47
CA VAL A 32 -7.54 7.30 -4.18
C VAL A 32 -7.02 8.72 -4.35
N GLU A 33 -7.91 9.72 -4.29
CA GLU A 33 -7.58 11.13 -4.43
C GLU A 33 -6.75 11.65 -3.25
N THR A 34 -6.75 10.95 -2.12
CA THR A 34 -6.02 11.34 -0.90
C THR A 34 -4.53 11.59 -1.19
N VAL A 35 -3.91 10.81 -2.08
CA VAL A 35 -2.47 10.93 -2.39
C VAL A 35 -2.21 11.62 -3.72
N ASN A 36 -3.23 12.11 -4.43
CA ASN A 36 -3.06 12.76 -5.72
C ASN A 36 -2.06 13.91 -5.62
N GLY A 37 -1.10 13.96 -6.54
CA GLY A 37 -0.02 14.94 -6.55
C GLY A 37 1.25 14.42 -7.21
N THR A 38 2.18 15.33 -7.45
CA THR A 38 3.55 14.99 -7.87
C THR A 38 4.47 15.10 -6.68
N TYR A 39 5.32 14.10 -6.47
CA TYR A 39 6.27 14.05 -5.36
C TYR A 39 7.68 13.91 -5.94
N HIS A 40 8.60 14.71 -5.43
CA HIS A 40 9.97 14.79 -5.89
C HIS A 40 10.93 14.18 -4.87
N ASN A 41 11.92 13.46 -5.38
CA ASN A 41 13.14 13.17 -4.64
C ASN A 41 14.35 13.46 -5.54
N ALA A 42 15.32 14.22 -5.03
CA ALA A 42 16.48 14.65 -5.82
C ALA A 42 17.33 13.50 -6.39
N CYS A 43 17.31 12.33 -5.75
CA CYS A 43 18.02 11.14 -6.21
C CYS A 43 17.21 10.32 -7.23
N CYS A 44 15.88 10.31 -7.07
CA CYS A 44 15.01 9.30 -7.67
C CYS A 44 13.97 9.87 -8.65
N GLY A 45 13.93 11.19 -8.82
CA GLY A 45 13.04 11.88 -9.76
C GLY A 45 11.62 12.09 -9.24
N ASP A 46 10.70 12.32 -10.17
CA ASP A 46 9.30 12.66 -9.88
C ASP A 46 8.39 11.45 -9.96
N TRP A 47 7.53 11.31 -8.96
CA TRP A 47 6.47 10.31 -8.92
C TRP A 47 5.13 11.02 -8.95
N THR A 48 4.28 10.68 -9.93
CA THR A 48 2.95 11.29 -10.03
C THR A 48 1.88 10.28 -9.65
N PHE A 49 1.10 10.61 -8.63
CA PHE A 49 -0.08 9.87 -8.22
C PHE A 49 -1.31 10.63 -8.74
N HIS A 50 -2.17 9.93 -9.47
CA HIS A 50 -3.40 10.50 -9.99
C HIS A 50 -4.47 9.42 -10.15
N ASP A 51 -5.54 9.53 -9.38
CA ASP A 51 -6.77 8.74 -9.50
C ASP A 51 -6.50 7.23 -9.54
N GLY A 52 -5.65 6.75 -8.64
CA GLY A 52 -5.29 5.34 -8.53
C GLY A 52 -4.21 4.88 -9.53
N ARG A 53 -3.55 5.81 -10.24
CA ARG A 53 -2.39 5.52 -11.09
C ARG A 53 -1.12 6.20 -10.58
N LEU A 54 -0.05 5.42 -10.49
CA LEU A 54 1.30 5.88 -10.20
C LEU A 54 2.11 5.88 -11.49
N THR A 55 2.65 7.04 -11.86
CA THR A 55 3.51 7.27 -13.02
C THR A 55 4.94 7.55 -12.56
N ILE A 56 5.91 6.79 -13.07
CA ILE A 56 7.35 6.96 -12.84
C ILE A 56 8.06 6.77 -14.17
N ASP A 57 8.85 7.75 -14.62
CA ASP A 57 9.60 7.68 -15.89
C ASP A 57 8.75 7.24 -17.10
N GLY A 58 7.49 7.69 -17.15
CA GLY A 58 6.53 7.36 -18.21
C GLY A 58 5.92 5.95 -18.12
N GLN A 59 6.18 5.21 -17.04
CA GLN A 59 5.57 3.91 -16.77
C GLN A 59 4.43 4.04 -15.76
N ASP A 60 3.27 3.47 -16.12
CA ASP A 60 2.06 3.51 -15.31
C ASP A 60 1.78 2.16 -14.65
N ILE A 61 1.46 2.21 -13.35
CA ILE A 61 0.87 1.10 -12.60
C ILE A 61 -0.32 1.59 -11.77
N SER A 62 -1.25 0.70 -11.46
CA SER A 62 -2.36 1.04 -10.56
C SER A 62 -1.91 0.97 -9.11
N TYR A 63 -2.59 1.68 -8.21
CA TYR A 63 -2.46 1.52 -6.77
C TYR A 63 -3.82 1.59 -6.08
N VAL A 64 -3.90 1.02 -4.89
CA VAL A 64 -5.01 1.24 -3.96
C VAL A 64 -4.48 1.81 -2.66
N ILE A 65 -5.35 2.45 -1.89
CA ILE A 65 -5.02 2.97 -0.57
C ILE A 65 -5.83 2.21 0.46
N GLU A 66 -5.16 1.63 1.43
CA GLU A 66 -5.77 0.87 2.52
C GLU A 66 -5.30 1.44 3.86
N LYS A 67 -6.10 1.20 4.90
CA LYS A 67 -5.71 1.54 6.27
C LYS A 67 -5.34 0.27 7.03
N ASP A 68 -4.07 0.14 7.37
CA ASP A 68 -3.56 -0.96 8.17
C ASP A 68 -3.29 -0.54 9.63
N LYS A 69 -2.70 -1.46 10.41
CA LYS A 69 -2.39 -1.23 11.83
C LYS A 69 -1.37 -0.10 12.06
N SER A 70 -0.57 0.23 11.05
CA SER A 70 0.47 1.26 11.09
C SER A 70 0.02 2.59 10.47
N GLY A 71 -1.20 2.64 9.91
CA GLY A 71 -1.80 3.85 9.34
C GLY A 71 -2.20 3.66 7.89
N VAL A 72 -2.19 4.77 7.14
CA VAL A 72 -2.48 4.75 5.71
C VAL A 72 -1.32 4.06 4.98
N ALA A 73 -1.67 3.23 4.00
CA ALA A 73 -0.75 2.48 3.17
C ALA A 73 -1.16 2.59 1.71
N ILE A 74 -0.19 2.84 0.83
CA ILE A 74 -0.38 2.76 -0.61
C ILE A 74 0.15 1.42 -1.09
N HIS A 75 -0.68 0.68 -1.80
CA HIS A 75 -0.39 -0.64 -2.36
C HIS A 75 -0.42 -0.55 -3.89
N PRO A 76 0.73 -0.36 -4.56
CA PRO A 76 0.83 -0.43 -6.01
C PRO A 76 0.59 -1.86 -6.51
N SER A 77 0.25 -2.02 -7.78
CA SER A 77 0.01 -3.33 -8.41
C SER A 77 1.30 -4.07 -8.80
N ALA A 78 2.45 -3.42 -8.65
CA ALA A 78 3.77 -3.95 -8.97
C ALA A 78 4.78 -3.47 -7.91
N TYR A 79 5.96 -4.10 -7.90
CA TYR A 79 7.04 -3.58 -7.08
C TYR A 79 7.47 -2.20 -7.57
N VAL A 80 7.58 -1.25 -6.66
CA VAL A 80 8.19 0.06 -6.88
C VAL A 80 9.34 0.22 -5.90
N GLY A 81 10.49 0.67 -6.38
CA GLY A 81 11.66 0.92 -5.53
C GLY A 81 12.36 2.21 -5.88
N ALA A 82 13.04 2.77 -4.89
CA ALA A 82 13.97 3.88 -5.02
C ALA A 82 15.38 3.41 -4.63
N SER A 83 16.39 3.93 -5.33
CA SER A 83 17.81 3.61 -5.10
C SER A 83 18.70 4.75 -5.61
N GLU A 84 20.00 4.72 -5.30
CA GLU A 84 20.98 5.68 -5.85
C GLU A 84 21.05 5.71 -7.38
N ARG A 85 20.47 4.73 -8.07
CA ARG A 85 20.41 4.67 -9.54
C ARG A 85 19.09 5.21 -10.10
N GLY A 86 18.21 5.71 -9.25
CA GLY A 86 16.88 6.16 -9.61
C GLY A 86 15.76 5.22 -9.16
N SER A 87 14.58 5.49 -9.70
CA SER A 87 13.35 4.74 -9.42
C SER A 87 13.19 3.55 -10.37
N VAL A 88 12.50 2.51 -9.92
CA VAL A 88 12.26 1.32 -10.74
C VAL A 88 10.88 0.73 -10.48
N ILE A 89 10.22 0.28 -11.56
CA ILE A 89 9.02 -0.56 -11.51
C ILE A 89 9.38 -1.98 -11.96
N GLN A 90 9.05 -2.99 -11.15
CA GLN A 90 9.25 -4.40 -11.48
C GLN A 90 7.94 -5.18 -11.36
N ARG A 91 7.31 -5.48 -12.50
CA ARG A 91 6.03 -6.21 -12.56
C ARG A 91 6.12 -7.69 -12.22
N ASN A 92 7.34 -8.24 -12.18
CA ASN A 92 7.62 -9.65 -11.85
C ASN A 92 8.05 -9.86 -10.39
N ARG A 93 7.89 -8.85 -9.52
CA ARG A 93 8.16 -8.93 -8.08
C ARG A 93 6.92 -8.57 -7.26
N SER A 94 6.92 -9.01 -6.01
CA SER A 94 5.90 -8.65 -5.03
C SER A 94 5.80 -7.13 -4.88
N PRO A 95 4.59 -6.56 -4.84
CA PRO A 95 4.40 -5.13 -4.66
C PRO A 95 5.08 -4.55 -3.42
N SER A 96 5.55 -3.32 -3.55
CA SER A 96 6.11 -2.55 -2.45
C SER A 96 5.02 -1.88 -1.63
N LEU A 97 5.26 -1.68 -0.34
CA LEU A 97 4.41 -0.86 0.50
C LEU A 97 4.96 0.57 0.54
N LEU A 98 4.13 1.57 0.26
CA LEU A 98 4.51 2.99 0.39
C LEU A 98 3.69 3.66 1.49
N ARG A 99 4.30 4.62 2.19
CA ARG A 99 3.71 5.26 3.37
C ARG A 99 3.58 6.77 3.18
N PRO A 100 2.36 7.30 3.01
CA PRO A 100 2.17 8.76 3.04
C PRO A 100 2.45 9.32 4.43
N ILE A 101 2.95 10.55 4.47
CA ILE A 101 3.19 11.35 5.68
C ILE A 101 2.30 12.58 5.59
N GLY A 102 1.64 12.96 6.68
CA GLY A 102 0.72 14.10 6.71
C GLY A 102 -0.71 13.75 6.24
N ASP A 103 -1.63 14.68 6.48
CA ASP A 103 -3.02 14.63 6.01
C ASP A 103 -3.50 16.07 5.67
N PRO A 104 -3.58 16.47 4.38
CA PRO A 104 -3.26 15.66 3.20
C PRO A 104 -1.75 15.32 3.13
N PRO A 105 -1.36 14.26 2.40
CA PRO A 105 0.02 13.77 2.40
C PRO A 105 1.00 14.81 1.84
N ASP A 106 1.94 15.29 2.63
CA ASP A 106 3.00 16.22 2.20
C ASP A 106 4.24 15.48 1.65
N ALA A 107 4.35 14.19 1.97
CA ALA A 107 5.44 13.34 1.50
C ALA A 107 5.05 11.87 1.45
N ILE A 108 5.86 11.06 0.77
CA ILE A 108 5.74 9.61 0.69
C ILE A 108 7.08 8.97 1.06
N TRP A 109 7.05 8.10 2.07
CA TRP A 109 8.14 7.17 2.39
C TRP A 109 8.08 5.95 1.48
N VAL A 110 9.23 5.65 0.89
CA VAL A 110 9.46 4.53 0.00
C VAL A 110 10.59 3.69 0.59
N HIS A 111 10.34 2.40 0.79
CA HIS A 111 11.39 1.50 1.25
C HIS A 111 12.48 1.30 0.19
N GLY A 112 13.74 1.40 0.60
CA GLY A 112 14.89 1.24 -0.27
C GLY A 112 14.97 -0.16 -0.89
N PHE A 113 15.38 -0.24 -2.16
CA PHE A 113 15.62 -1.53 -2.80
C PHE A 113 16.96 -2.16 -2.37
N GLY A 114 16.93 -3.41 -1.91
CA GLY A 114 18.14 -4.18 -1.59
C GLY A 114 18.82 -3.71 -0.30
N LYS A 115 19.99 -3.08 -0.41
CA LYS A 115 20.73 -2.47 0.72
C LYS A 115 20.55 -0.94 0.77
N ALA A 116 19.72 -0.37 -0.10
CA ALA A 116 19.50 1.07 -0.12
C ALA A 116 18.73 1.52 1.14
N ALA A 117 19.00 2.74 1.58
CA ALA A 117 18.23 3.39 2.64
C ALA A 117 16.79 3.66 2.19
N ASP A 118 15.91 3.97 3.12
CA ASP A 118 14.56 4.46 2.78
C ASP A 118 14.65 5.86 2.15
N TYR A 119 13.74 6.13 1.21
CA TYR A 119 13.67 7.39 0.48
C TYR A 119 12.39 8.14 0.81
N ARG A 120 12.51 9.45 0.96
CA ARG A 120 11.38 10.37 1.15
C ARG A 120 11.17 11.17 -0.13
N PHE A 121 9.96 11.14 -0.67
CA PHE A 121 9.54 11.98 -1.78
C PHE A 121 8.62 13.08 -1.25
N ASP A 122 9.01 14.33 -1.39
CA ASP A 122 8.25 15.48 -0.90
C ASP A 122 7.30 15.97 -2.00
N ARG A 123 6.07 16.34 -1.63
CA ARG A 123 5.08 16.86 -2.57
C ARG A 123 5.59 18.16 -3.17
N ILE A 124 5.54 18.25 -4.50
CA ILE A 124 5.69 19.52 -5.21
C ILE A 124 4.33 20.21 -5.14
N GLU A 125 4.16 21.19 -4.25
CA GLU A 125 3.01 22.08 -4.33
C GLU A 125 3.09 22.83 -5.67
N LYS A 126 2.03 22.75 -6.49
CA LYS A 126 1.89 23.68 -7.61
C LYS A 126 1.57 25.05 -7.00
N GLU A 127 2.50 25.99 -7.15
CA GLU A 127 2.21 27.42 -7.07
C GLU A 127 1.05 27.80 -8.03
#